data_AF-A0A1Y1XPG3-F1
#
_entry.id   AF-A0A1Y1XPG3-F1
#
_cell.length_a   1.000
_cell.length_b   1.000
_cell.length_c   1.000
_cell.angle_alpha   90.00
_cell.angle_beta   90.00
_cell.angle_gamma   90.00
#
_symmetry.space_group_name_H-M   'P 1'
#
loop_
_entity.id
_entity.type
_entity.pdbx_description
1 polymer ?
#
loop_
_entity_poly.entity_id
_entity_poly.type
_entity_poly.pdbx_seq_one_letter_code
_entity_poly.pdbx_strand_id
1 'polypeptide(L)'
;MCIVLVRKFGWNIYRNVGADIQKTLILKRRYNYGIVIKFKAFFIFGIILQCIVFNNKETEFTWDEDNFLDNFLDMTKIYKFFLTYSVYILIGVYIINIICGMFAVKYESKPLMVVHIITDIIFIVYAIYIIYVIYFENIYQYILISLTGFAAIEIILILVSIYFSVIVMVDFNSVDLSENKQQLGRRLSL
;
A
#
# COMPACT_ATOMS: atom_id res chain seq x y z
N MET A 1 38.97 -2.41 42.24
CA MET A 1 38.39 -1.21 41.57
C MET A 1 38.34 -1.35 40.05
N CYS A 2 39.42 -1.79 39.39
CA CYS A 2 39.49 -1.93 37.92
C CYS A 2 38.47 -2.91 37.29
N ILE A 3 38.18 -4.04 37.95
CA ILE A 3 37.24 -5.06 37.43
C ILE A 3 35.80 -4.51 37.30
N VAL A 4 35.37 -3.64 38.23
CA VAL A 4 34.04 -3.03 38.22
C VAL A 4 33.92 -2.00 37.09
N LEU A 5 34.99 -1.26 36.83
CA LEU A 5 35.08 -0.29 35.72
C LEU A 5 35.02 -0.98 34.36
N VAL A 6 35.78 -2.06 34.16
CA VAL A 6 35.77 -2.86 32.91
C VAL A 6 34.39 -3.46 32.65
N ARG A 7 33.71 -3.97 33.70
CA ARG A 7 32.37 -4.55 33.56
C ARG A 7 31.32 -3.49 33.21
N LYS A 8 31.40 -2.29 33.79
CA LYS A 8 30.52 -1.16 33.44
C LYS A 8 30.80 -0.63 32.02
N PHE A 9 32.07 -0.55 31.60
CA PHE A 9 32.44 -0.12 30.26
C PHE A 9 32.00 -1.11 29.18
N GLY A 10 32.26 -2.41 29.39
CA GLY A 10 31.85 -3.47 28.46
C GLY A 10 30.33 -3.54 28.30
N TRP A 11 29.58 -3.39 29.39
CA TRP A 11 28.12 -3.33 29.35
C TRP A 11 27.60 -2.11 28.56
N ASN A 12 28.25 -0.96 28.71
CA ASN A 12 27.83 0.26 28.00
C ASN A 12 28.15 0.18 26.50
N ILE A 13 29.30 -0.41 26.11
CA ILE A 13 29.65 -0.67 24.71
C ILE A 13 28.67 -1.68 24.10
N TYR A 14 28.42 -2.81 24.78
CA TYR A 14 27.48 -3.83 24.31
C TYR A 14 26.07 -3.27 24.11
N ARG A 15 25.59 -2.45 25.05
CA ARG A 15 24.29 -1.78 24.95
C ARG A 15 24.24 -0.80 23.77
N ASN A 16 25.30 -0.03 23.54
CA ASN A 16 25.36 0.92 22.42
C ASN A 16 25.42 0.21 21.07
N VAL A 17 26.22 -0.85 20.95
CA VAL A 17 26.33 -1.68 19.74
C VAL A 17 25.01 -2.40 19.46
N GLY A 18 24.36 -2.96 20.49
CA GLY A 18 23.05 -3.60 20.36
C GLY A 18 21.96 -2.63 19.89
N ALA A 19 21.95 -1.40 20.41
CA ALA A 19 21.03 -0.35 19.98
C ALA A 19 21.25 0.09 18.52
N ASP A 20 22.50 0.07 18.05
CA ASP A 20 22.85 0.43 16.67
C ASP A 20 22.45 -0.66 15.66
N ILE A 21 22.61 -1.93 16.05
CA ILE A 21 22.13 -3.08 15.28
C ILE A 21 20.59 -3.01 15.12
N GLN A 22 19.86 -2.73 16.21
CA GLN A 22 18.40 -2.60 16.17
C GLN A 22 17.94 -1.45 15.28
N LYS A 23 18.59 -0.28 15.35
CA LYS A 23 18.31 0.86 14.47
C LYS A 23 18.54 0.52 13.01
N THR A 24 19.63 -0.17 12.70
CA THR A 24 19.95 -0.61 11.34
C THR A 24 18.90 -1.57 10.79
N LEU A 25 18.43 -2.52 11.60
CA LEU A 25 17.36 -3.44 11.21
C LEU A 25 16.04 -2.72 10.91
N ILE A 26 15.64 -1.75 11.75
CA ILE A 26 14.42 -0.96 11.53
C ILE A 26 14.53 -0.11 10.25
N LEU A 27 15.67 0.53 10.02
CA LEU A 27 15.92 1.29 8.79
C LEU A 27 15.85 0.40 7.54
N LYS A 28 16.43 -0.80 7.60
CA LYS A 28 16.36 -1.79 6.50
C LYS A 28 14.92 -2.19 6.20
N ARG A 29 14.09 -2.42 7.24
CA ARG A 29 12.67 -2.76 7.07
C ARG A 29 11.87 -1.61 6.44
N ARG A 30 12.10 -0.37 6.87
CA ARG A 30 11.48 0.83 6.27
C ARG A 30 11.91 1.04 4.81
N TYR A 31 13.19 0.79 4.49
CA TYR A 31 13.69 0.88 3.11
C TYR A 31 13.07 -0.17 2.20
N ASN A 32 13.00 -1.43 2.64
CA ASN A 32 12.34 -2.51 1.91
C ASN A 32 10.87 -2.18 1.66
N TYR A 33 10.15 -1.69 2.67
CA TYR A 33 8.78 -1.24 2.51
C TYR A 33 8.63 -0.11 1.48
N GLY A 34 9.53 0.88 1.49
CA GLY A 34 9.55 1.95 0.49
C GLY A 34 9.74 1.45 -0.95
N ILE A 35 10.55 0.40 -1.15
CA ILE A 35 10.70 -0.26 -2.46
C ILE A 35 9.39 -0.95 -2.85
N VAL A 36 8.78 -1.70 -1.93
CA VAL A 36 7.54 -2.43 -2.17
C VAL A 36 6.39 -1.48 -2.54
N ILE A 37 6.24 -0.33 -1.87
CA ILE A 37 5.24 0.68 -2.25
C ILE A 37 5.45 1.15 -3.69
N LYS A 38 6.68 1.51 -4.07
CA LYS A 38 6.97 2.02 -5.42
C LYS A 38 6.67 0.97 -6.49
N PHE A 39 7.04 -0.29 -6.22
CA PHE A 39 6.78 -1.38 -7.14
C PHE A 39 5.28 -1.68 -7.25
N LYS A 40 4.57 -1.78 -6.13
CA LYS A 40 3.11 -1.94 -6.10
C LYS A 40 2.39 -0.82 -6.83
N ALA A 41 2.81 0.43 -6.62
CA ALA A 41 2.20 1.60 -7.26
C ALA A 41 2.24 1.52 -8.79
N PHE A 42 3.33 0.99 -9.35
CA PHE A 42 3.43 0.76 -10.80
C PHE A 42 2.38 -0.25 -11.32
N PHE A 43 2.12 -1.33 -10.58
CA PHE A 43 1.13 -2.34 -10.98
C PHE A 43 -0.31 -1.83 -10.86
N ILE A 44 -0.65 -1.17 -9.75
CA ILE A 44 -1.98 -0.56 -9.57
C ILE A 44 -2.25 0.46 -10.69
N PHE A 45 -1.26 1.30 -10.99
CA PHE A 45 -1.36 2.26 -12.09
C PHE A 45 -1.57 1.58 -13.44
N GLY A 46 -0.87 0.47 -13.70
CA GLY A 46 -1.05 -0.34 -14.91
C GLY A 46 -2.47 -0.88 -15.07
N ILE A 47 -3.08 -1.37 -13.98
CA ILE A 47 -4.46 -1.89 -14.00
C ILE A 47 -5.47 -0.76 -14.20
N ILE A 48 -5.28 0.39 -13.55
CA ILE A 48 -6.12 1.58 -13.80
C ILE A 48 -6.06 1.99 -15.28
N LEU A 49 -4.86 2.04 -15.86
CA LEU A 49 -4.67 2.36 -17.29
C LEU A 49 -5.40 1.37 -18.20
N GLN A 50 -5.28 0.07 -17.91
CA GLN A 50 -5.98 -0.97 -18.68
C GLN A 50 -7.49 -0.78 -18.56
N CYS A 51 -8.02 -0.54 -17.35
CA CYS A 51 -9.45 -0.29 -17.14
C CYS A 51 -9.96 0.93 -17.93
N ILE A 52 -9.19 2.02 -18.02
CA ILE A 52 -9.54 3.19 -18.85
C ILE A 52 -9.66 2.80 -20.33
N VAL A 53 -8.73 1.99 -20.84
CA VAL A 53 -8.74 1.53 -22.23
C VAL A 53 -9.95 0.63 -22.51
N PHE A 54 -10.36 -0.20 -21.55
CA PHE A 54 -11.59 -1.00 -21.64
C PHE A 54 -12.84 -0.13 -21.69
N ASN A 55 -12.95 0.85 -20.78
CA ASN A 55 -14.10 1.75 -20.70
C ASN A 55 -14.33 2.55 -21.99
N ASN A 56 -13.25 2.98 -22.67
CA ASN A 56 -13.36 3.71 -23.95
C ASN A 56 -13.88 2.88 -25.12
N LYS A 57 -13.91 1.55 -25.04
CA LYS A 57 -14.41 0.67 -26.12
C LYS A 57 -15.89 0.33 -25.97
N GLU A 58 -16.44 0.39 -24.77
CA GLU A 58 -17.82 0.04 -24.47
C GLU A 58 -18.69 1.28 -24.20
N THR A 59 -18.95 2.07 -25.24
CA THR A 59 -20.16 2.91 -25.46
C THR A 59 -20.57 3.98 -24.42
N GLU A 60 -20.99 5.12 -24.97
CA GLU A 60 -21.79 6.16 -24.31
C GLU A 60 -22.90 5.55 -23.44
N PHE A 61 -22.77 5.76 -22.14
CA PHE A 61 -23.77 5.40 -21.17
C PHE A 61 -24.73 6.58 -20.99
N THR A 62 -25.92 6.47 -21.56
CA THR A 62 -27.02 7.42 -21.39
C THR A 62 -27.87 7.01 -20.18
N TRP A 63 -27.77 7.78 -19.09
CA TRP A 63 -28.72 7.71 -17.98
C TRP A 63 -30.03 8.37 -18.41
N ASP A 64 -31.12 7.60 -18.51
CA ASP A 64 -32.46 8.15 -18.49
C ASP A 64 -32.84 8.46 -17.02
N GLU A 65 -33.00 9.73 -16.69
CA GLU A 65 -33.33 10.20 -15.33
C GLU A 65 -34.74 9.79 -14.89
N ASP A 66 -35.63 9.48 -15.84
CA ASP A 66 -37.06 9.30 -15.57
C ASP A 66 -37.43 7.95 -14.95
N ASN A 67 -36.59 6.91 -15.04
CA ASN A 67 -36.87 5.56 -14.52
C ASN A 67 -35.71 4.95 -13.71
N PHE A 68 -35.38 5.59 -12.58
CA PHE A 68 -34.33 5.14 -11.65
C PHE A 68 -34.49 3.67 -11.20
N LEU A 69 -35.72 3.23 -10.90
CA LEU A 69 -36.02 1.90 -10.39
C LEU A 69 -35.79 0.79 -11.44
N ASP A 70 -36.19 1.02 -12.69
CA ASP A 70 -35.97 0.04 -13.78
C ASP A 70 -34.49 -0.05 -14.16
N ASN A 71 -33.76 1.07 -14.11
CA ASN A 71 -32.30 1.07 -14.33
C ASN A 71 -31.53 0.36 -13.20
N PHE A 72 -32.05 0.32 -11.97
CA PHE A 72 -31.46 -0.40 -10.83
C PHE A 72 -31.86 -1.88 -10.77
N LEU A 73 -32.89 -2.30 -11.50
CA LEU A 73 -33.28 -3.71 -11.62
C LEU A 73 -32.56 -4.40 -12.79
N ASP A 74 -32.09 -3.64 -13.78
CA ASP A 74 -31.34 -4.16 -14.91
C ASP A 74 -29.84 -4.34 -14.56
N MET A 75 -29.48 -5.58 -14.21
CA MET A 75 -28.11 -5.99 -13.87
C MET A 75 -27.07 -5.59 -14.92
N THR A 76 -27.43 -5.49 -16.20
CA THR A 76 -26.49 -5.12 -17.27
C THR A 76 -26.12 -3.64 -17.27
N LYS A 77 -27.06 -2.75 -16.92
CA LYS A 77 -26.81 -1.30 -16.79
C LYS A 77 -26.04 -0.97 -15.52
N ILE A 78 -26.35 -1.66 -14.41
CA ILE A 78 -25.60 -1.54 -13.15
C ILE A 78 -24.14 -1.95 -13.36
N TYR A 79 -23.91 -3.05 -14.07
CA TYR A 79 -22.56 -3.51 -14.39
C TYR A 79 -21.75 -2.45 -15.15
N LYS A 80 -22.31 -1.86 -16.22
CA LYS A 80 -21.63 -0.79 -16.99
C LYS A 80 -21.38 0.45 -16.15
N PHE A 81 -22.35 0.86 -15.31
CA PHE A 81 -22.18 1.95 -14.36
C PHE A 81 -21.01 1.68 -13.40
N PHE A 82 -20.96 0.51 -12.78
CA PHE A 82 -19.85 0.15 -11.90
C PHE A 82 -18.51 0.15 -12.65
N LEU A 83 -18.45 -0.32 -13.88
CA LEU A 83 -17.21 -0.38 -14.66
C LEU A 83 -16.69 1.03 -15.02
N THR A 84 -17.56 1.95 -15.44
CA THR A 84 -17.19 3.33 -15.78
C THR A 84 -16.84 4.16 -14.54
N TYR A 85 -17.63 4.10 -13.47
CA TYR A 85 -17.41 4.94 -12.28
C TYR A 85 -16.34 4.37 -11.32
N SER A 86 -16.11 3.05 -11.31
CA SER A 86 -15.09 2.43 -10.46
C SER A 86 -13.68 2.94 -10.76
N VAL A 87 -13.36 3.22 -12.03
CA VAL A 87 -12.04 3.73 -12.43
C VAL A 87 -11.70 5.05 -11.73
N TYR A 88 -12.64 5.99 -11.70
CA TYR A 88 -12.44 7.29 -11.04
C TYR A 88 -12.28 7.12 -9.52
N ILE A 89 -13.07 6.24 -8.91
CA ILE A 89 -12.98 5.93 -7.49
C ILE A 89 -11.62 5.30 -7.17
N LEU A 90 -11.14 4.38 -8.00
CA LEU A 90 -9.84 3.71 -7.81
C LEU A 90 -8.67 4.66 -7.93
N ILE A 91 -8.71 5.63 -8.84
CA ILE A 91 -7.69 6.68 -8.91
C ILE A 91 -7.64 7.46 -7.58
N GLY A 92 -8.80 7.81 -7.03
CA GLY A 92 -8.88 8.46 -5.71
C GLY A 92 -8.28 7.60 -4.60
N VAL A 93 -8.69 6.33 -4.51
CA VAL A 93 -8.18 5.36 -3.53
C VAL A 93 -6.67 5.14 -3.69
N TYR A 94 -6.17 5.10 -4.92
CA TYR A 94 -4.74 4.95 -5.24
C TYR A 94 -3.90 6.12 -4.72
N ILE A 95 -4.36 7.35 -4.96
CA ILE A 95 -3.70 8.56 -4.47
C ILE A 95 -3.67 8.54 -2.93
N ILE A 96 -4.79 8.22 -2.29
CA ILE A 96 -4.88 8.10 -0.83
C ILE A 96 -3.92 7.02 -0.33
N ASN A 97 -3.86 5.84 -0.97
CA ASN A 97 -2.99 4.74 -0.57
C ASN A 97 -1.51 5.16 -0.56
N ILE A 98 -1.04 5.81 -1.62
CA ILE A 98 0.36 6.28 -1.72
C ILE A 98 0.67 7.35 -0.67
N ILE A 99 -0.21 8.34 -0.53
CA ILE A 99 -0.04 9.44 0.43
C ILE A 99 0.01 8.89 1.85
N CYS A 100 -0.96 8.05 2.23
CA CYS A 100 -1.01 7.42 3.55
C CYS A 100 0.21 6.53 3.79
N GLY A 101 0.63 5.72 2.82
CA GLY A 101 1.78 4.82 2.95
C GLY A 101 3.10 5.57 3.19
N MET A 102 3.34 6.65 2.44
CA MET A 102 4.56 7.47 2.60
C MET A 102 4.53 8.28 3.90
N PHE A 103 3.39 8.90 4.23
CA PHE A 103 3.28 9.71 5.43
C PHE A 103 3.23 8.87 6.72
N ALA A 104 2.69 7.65 6.67
CA ALA A 104 2.75 6.72 7.80
C ALA A 104 4.19 6.46 8.24
N VAL A 105 5.11 6.26 7.30
CA VAL A 105 6.53 6.03 7.62
C VAL A 105 7.23 7.31 8.04
N LYS A 106 6.94 8.43 7.38
CA LYS A 106 7.57 9.73 7.69
C LYS A 106 7.21 10.24 9.09
N TYR A 107 5.94 10.09 9.47
CA TYR A 107 5.42 10.58 10.76
C TYR A 107 5.27 9.47 11.80
N GLU A 108 5.67 8.23 11.49
CA GLU A 108 5.53 7.04 12.35
C GLU A 108 4.09 6.86 12.86
N SER A 109 3.12 7.18 12.00
CA SER A 109 1.70 7.23 12.35
C SER A 109 1.03 5.88 12.09
N LYS A 110 0.68 5.17 13.17
CA LYS A 110 -0.14 3.95 13.13
C LYS A 110 -1.48 4.11 12.40
N PRO A 111 -2.31 5.16 12.66
CA PRO A 111 -3.60 5.26 12.00
C PRO A 111 -3.45 5.45 10.47
N LEU A 112 -2.43 6.19 10.01
CA LEU A 112 -2.17 6.32 8.57
C LEU A 112 -1.77 4.99 7.94
N MET A 113 -1.03 4.14 8.65
CA MET A 113 -0.69 2.80 8.17
C MET A 113 -1.92 1.87 8.13
N VAL A 114 -2.84 1.98 9.09
CA VAL A 114 -4.10 1.23 9.06
C VAL A 114 -4.93 1.62 7.83
N VAL A 115 -5.04 2.92 7.52
CA VAL A 115 -5.72 3.38 6.30
C VAL A 115 -5.03 2.85 5.04
N HIS A 116 -3.70 2.79 5.02
CA HIS A 116 -2.95 2.18 3.91
C HIS A 116 -3.28 0.68 3.74
N ILE A 117 -3.33 -0.09 4.82
CA ILE A 117 -3.68 -1.53 4.78
C ILE A 117 -5.14 -1.72 4.33
N ILE A 118 -6.08 -0.90 4.81
CA ILE A 118 -7.49 -0.98 4.38
C ILE A 118 -7.62 -0.72 2.88
N THR A 119 -6.92 0.29 2.37
CA THR A 119 -6.93 0.59 0.93
C THR A 119 -6.27 -0.53 0.11
N ASP A 120 -5.23 -1.19 0.63
CA ASP A 120 -4.65 -2.41 0.02
C ASP A 120 -5.69 -3.55 -0.07
N ILE A 121 -6.50 -3.76 0.97
CA ILE A 121 -7.58 -4.77 0.95
C ILE A 121 -8.63 -4.44 -0.12
N ILE A 122 -9.00 -3.15 -0.26
CA ILE A 122 -9.93 -2.70 -1.31
C ILE A 122 -9.40 -3.05 -2.71
N PHE A 123 -8.10 -2.85 -2.96
CA PHE A 123 -7.47 -3.23 -4.23
C PHE A 123 -7.51 -4.75 -4.48
N ILE A 124 -7.29 -5.58 -3.45
CA ILE A 124 -7.42 -7.04 -3.59
C ILE A 124 -8.84 -7.43 -4.00
N VAL A 125 -9.86 -6.89 -3.31
CA VAL A 125 -11.27 -7.18 -3.61
C VAL A 125 -11.60 -6.76 -5.04
N TYR A 126 -11.12 -5.59 -5.46
CA TYR A 126 -11.33 -5.10 -6.82
C TYR A 126 -10.62 -5.95 -7.89
N ALA A 127 -9.37 -6.37 -7.65
CA ALA A 127 -8.63 -7.24 -8.56
C ALA A 127 -9.34 -8.60 -8.75
N ILE A 128 -9.89 -9.17 -7.67
CA ILE A 128 -10.69 -10.40 -7.73
C ILE A 128 -11.99 -10.17 -8.52
N TYR A 129 -12.69 -9.06 -8.28
CA TYR A 129 -13.89 -8.70 -9.03
C TYR A 129 -13.60 -8.57 -10.53
N ILE A 130 -12.52 -7.89 -10.91
CA ILE A 130 -12.07 -7.80 -12.30
C ILE A 130 -11.84 -9.19 -12.91
N ILE A 131 -11.12 -10.08 -12.22
CA ILE A 131 -10.86 -11.44 -12.71
C ILE A 131 -12.18 -12.19 -12.94
N TYR A 132 -13.14 -12.08 -12.01
CA TYR A 132 -14.45 -12.70 -12.13
C TYR A 132 -15.22 -12.20 -13.36
N VAL A 133 -15.29 -10.88 -13.53
CA VAL A 133 -15.95 -10.24 -14.66
C VAL A 133 -15.36 -10.70 -15.99
N ILE A 134 -14.03 -10.65 -16.10
CA ILE A 134 -13.30 -11.06 -17.30
C ILE A 134 -13.60 -12.52 -17.67
N TYR A 135 -13.63 -13.40 -16.67
CA TYR A 135 -13.86 -14.83 -16.88
C TYR A 135 -15.28 -15.13 -17.37
N PHE A 136 -16.28 -14.43 -16.82
CA PHE A 136 -17.69 -14.69 -17.12
C PHE A 136 -18.14 -14.06 -18.44
N GLU A 137 -17.65 -12.86 -18.76
CA GLU A 137 -18.09 -12.13 -19.95
C GLU A 137 -17.38 -12.55 -21.24
N ASN A 138 -16.26 -13.28 -21.16
CA ASN A 138 -15.54 -13.84 -22.32
C ASN A 138 -15.15 -12.82 -23.41
N ILE A 139 -15.19 -11.52 -23.10
CA ILE A 139 -15.31 -10.45 -24.11
C ILE A 139 -13.98 -10.10 -24.82
N TYR A 140 -12.80 -10.52 -24.37
CA TYR A 140 -11.54 -10.30 -25.11
C TYR A 140 -10.45 -11.34 -24.80
N GLN A 141 -10.46 -12.50 -25.48
CA GLN A 141 -9.54 -13.63 -25.19
C GLN A 141 -8.03 -13.28 -25.14
N TYR A 142 -7.55 -12.39 -26.03
CA TYR A 142 -6.13 -11.97 -26.04
C TYR A 142 -5.78 -11.00 -24.91
N ILE A 143 -6.70 -10.11 -24.51
CA ILE A 143 -6.47 -9.18 -23.40
C ILE A 143 -6.68 -9.90 -22.06
N LEU A 144 -7.48 -10.98 -22.05
CA LEU A 144 -7.78 -11.87 -20.94
C LEU A 144 -6.52 -12.38 -20.23
N ILE A 145 -5.59 -12.96 -20.99
CA ILE A 145 -4.37 -13.58 -20.45
C ILE A 145 -3.46 -12.52 -19.83
N SER A 146 -3.33 -11.36 -20.48
CA SER A 146 -2.52 -10.25 -19.96
C SER A 146 -3.14 -9.69 -18.67
N LEU A 147 -4.43 -9.37 -18.70
CA LEU A 147 -5.14 -8.71 -17.60
C LEU A 147 -5.23 -9.60 -16.36
N THR A 148 -5.53 -10.90 -16.53
CA THR A 148 -5.52 -11.88 -15.43
C THR A 148 -4.12 -12.09 -14.86
N GLY A 149 -3.08 -12.12 -15.71
CA GLY A 149 -1.69 -12.20 -15.26
C GLY A 149 -1.27 -10.97 -14.45
N PHE A 150 -1.60 -9.76 -14.93
CA PHE A 150 -1.33 -8.51 -14.20
C PHE A 150 -2.08 -8.45 -12.87
N ALA A 151 -3.36 -8.80 -12.83
CA ALA A 151 -4.14 -8.84 -11.59
C ALA A 151 -3.60 -9.87 -10.58
N ALA A 152 -3.16 -11.05 -11.04
CA ALA A 152 -2.55 -12.05 -10.17
C ALA A 152 -1.23 -11.55 -9.55
N ILE A 153 -0.36 -10.93 -10.36
CA ILE A 153 0.89 -10.34 -9.88
C ILE A 153 0.60 -9.20 -8.89
N GLU A 154 -0.39 -8.35 -9.19
CA GLU A 154 -0.81 -7.28 -8.30
C GLU A 154 -1.25 -7.81 -6.94
N ILE A 155 -2.12 -8.83 -6.89
CA ILE A 155 -2.57 -9.44 -5.63
C ILE A 155 -1.37 -9.92 -4.81
N ILE A 156 -0.40 -10.60 -5.43
CA ILE A 156 0.81 -11.06 -4.74
C ILE A 156 1.61 -9.87 -4.18
N LEU A 157 1.75 -8.80 -4.96
CA LEU A 157 2.48 -7.59 -4.53
C LEU A 157 1.77 -6.86 -3.39
N ILE A 158 0.43 -6.79 -3.42
CA ILE A 158 -0.35 -6.20 -2.34
C ILE A 158 -0.20 -7.03 -1.06
N LEU A 159 -0.20 -8.37 -1.15
CA LEU A 159 0.04 -9.23 0.01
C LEU A 159 1.43 -9.00 0.62
N VAL A 160 2.46 -8.89 -0.22
CA VAL A 160 3.82 -8.53 0.22
C VAL A 160 3.85 -7.14 0.86
N SER A 161 3.13 -6.17 0.27
CA SER A 161 2.96 -4.82 0.84
C SER A 161 2.35 -4.87 2.23
N ILE A 162 1.22 -5.56 2.41
CA ILE A 162 0.55 -5.71 3.71
C ILE A 162 1.50 -6.33 4.74
N TYR A 163 2.23 -7.38 4.37
CA TYR A 163 3.22 -8.01 5.26
C TYR A 163 4.27 -7.00 5.75
N PHE A 164 4.87 -6.22 4.85
CA PHE A 164 5.84 -5.19 5.23
C PHE A 164 5.20 -4.03 5.99
N SER A 165 3.97 -3.62 5.66
CA SER A 165 3.21 -2.60 6.38
C SER A 165 2.99 -2.99 7.85
N VAL A 166 2.60 -4.24 8.11
CA VAL A 166 2.39 -4.75 9.47
C VAL A 166 3.70 -4.74 10.26
N ILE A 167 4.80 -5.22 9.66
CA ILE A 167 6.12 -5.22 10.31
C ILE A 167 6.57 -3.80 10.65
N VAL A 168 6.46 -2.87 9.70
CA VAL A 168 6.85 -1.47 9.91
C VAL A 168 5.93 -0.79 10.94
N MET A 169 4.65 -1.15 11.00
CA MET A 169 3.71 -0.64 12.00
C MET A 169 4.07 -1.08 13.42
N VAL A 170 4.54 -2.32 13.60
CA VAL A 170 5.03 -2.81 14.90
C VAL A 170 6.27 -2.04 15.35
N ASP A 171 7.12 -1.63 14.41
CA ASP A 171 8.32 -0.85 14.69
C ASP A 171 8.02 0.63 15.01
N PHE A 172 6.80 1.13 14.78
CA PHE A 172 6.44 2.50 15.15
C PHE A 172 6.45 2.67 16.68
N ASN A 173 7.14 3.72 17.14
CA ASN A 173 7.42 4.01 18.54
C ASN A 173 8.37 3.02 19.25
N SER A 174 8.98 2.07 18.54
CA SER A 174 9.95 1.12 19.14
C SER A 174 11.34 1.74 19.34
N VAL A 175 11.64 2.84 18.65
CA VAL A 175 12.90 3.57 18.76
C VAL A 175 12.61 5.06 18.80
N ASP A 176 12.68 5.65 19.99
CA ASP A 176 12.73 7.10 20.13
C ASP A 176 14.04 7.62 19.50
N LEU A 177 13.98 7.95 18.22
CA LEU A 177 15.02 8.73 17.54
C LEU A 177 15.03 10.20 18.00
N SER A 178 14.00 10.62 18.76
CA SER A 178 13.80 11.96 19.29
C SER A 178 14.80 12.31 20.43
N GLU A 179 15.03 11.41 21.38
CA GLU A 179 15.98 11.61 22.50
C GLU A 179 17.44 11.76 22.01
N ASN A 180 17.79 11.10 20.91
CA ASN A 180 19.15 11.10 20.40
C ASN A 180 19.57 12.44 19.76
N LYS A 181 18.63 13.25 19.26
CA LYS A 181 18.93 14.60 18.74
C LYS A 181 19.32 15.56 19.87
N GLN A 182 18.66 15.49 21.01
CA GLN A 182 19.03 16.30 22.19
C GLN A 182 20.36 15.84 22.81
N GLN A 183 20.65 14.54 22.79
CA GLN A 183 21.93 14.03 23.30
C GLN A 183 23.12 14.33 22.37
N LEU A 184 22.95 14.31 21.04
CA LEU A 184 24.01 14.72 20.12
C LEU A 184 24.34 16.22 20.25
N GLY A 185 23.33 17.08 20.39
CA GLY A 185 23.54 18.51 20.64
C GLY A 185 24.28 18.80 21.95
N ARG A 186 24.04 18.00 22.99
CA ARG A 186 24.75 18.10 24.28
C ARG A 186 26.17 17.55 24.27
N ARG A 187 26.51 16.64 23.34
CA ARG A 187 27.87 16.07 23.23
C ARG A 187 28.80 16.85 22.30
N LEU A 188 28.25 17.70 21.44
CA LEU A 188 29.02 18.62 20.57
C LEU A 188 29.19 20.02 21.18
N SER A 189 28.64 20.26 22.38
CA SER A 189 28.73 21.53 23.12
C SER A 189 29.59 21.46 24.38
N LEU A 190 30.37 20.38 24.54
CA LEU A 190 31.42 20.18 25.54
C LEU A 190 32.74 19.90 24.82
#